data_AF-D7R8J9-F1
#
_entry.id   AF-D7R8J9-F1
#
_cell.length_a   1.000
_cell.length_b   1.000
_cell.length_c   1.000
_cell.angle_alpha   90.00
_cell.angle_beta   90.00
_cell.angle_gamma   90.00
#
_symmetry.space_group_name_H-M   'P 1'
#
loop_
_entity.id
_entity.type
_entity.pdbx_description
1 polymer ?
#
loop_
_entity_poly.entity_id
_entity_poly.type
_entity_poly.pdbx_seq_one_letter_code
_entity_poly.pdbx_strand_id
1 'polypeptide(L)' 'TVHWHGIELENYYDGVPGWGGIDNKKTPPVEPGQSFVARMIPSRAGTFWYHS' A
#
# COMPACT_ATOMS: atom_id res chain seq x y z
N THR A 1 -2.72 7.40 -6.01
CA THR A 1 -2.19 6.46 -5.00
C THR A 1 -3.30 5.50 -4.61
N VAL A 2 -3.04 4.52 -3.74
CA VAL A 2 -4.10 3.80 -3.02
C VAL A 2 -3.60 3.69 -1.60
N HIS A 3 -4.37 4.07 -0.59
CA HIS A 3 -4.05 4.00 0.84
C HIS A 3 -5.15 3.25 1.58
N TRP A 4 -4.78 2.50 2.63
CA TRP A 4 -5.69 1.59 3.34
C TRP A 4 -5.88 1.98 4.80
N HIS A 5 -7.07 1.73 5.34
CA HIS A 5 -7.42 1.98 6.73
C HIS A 5 -7.79 0.70 7.47
N GLY A 6 -7.14 0.49 8.60
CA GLY A 6 -7.48 -0.55 9.57
C GLY A 6 -7.00 -1.97 9.24
N ILE A 7 -6.24 -2.15 8.15
CA ILE A 7 -5.63 -3.42 7.75
C ILE A 7 -4.12 -3.39 8.04
N GLU A 8 -3.59 -4.49 8.58
CA GLU A 8 -2.15 -4.66 8.79
C GLU A 8 -1.49 -5.08 7.48
N LEU A 9 -0.45 -4.33 7.06
CA LEU A 9 0.25 -4.55 5.80
C LEU A 9 1.70 -4.10 5.90
N GLU A 10 2.54 -4.63 5.00
CA GLU A 10 3.92 -4.19 4.89
C GLU A 10 3.96 -2.75 4.36
N ASN A 11 4.80 -1.91 4.98
CA ASN A 11 4.84 -0.48 4.71
C ASN A 11 5.08 -0.14 3.21
N TYR A 12 5.76 -1.01 2.45
CA TYR A 12 5.91 -0.85 0.99
C TYR A 12 4.59 -0.82 0.20
N TYR A 13 3.49 -1.28 0.79
CA TYR A 13 2.15 -1.24 0.22
C TYR A 13 1.25 -0.23 0.94
N ASP A 14 1.79 0.78 1.63
CA ASP A 14 0.98 1.74 2.39
C ASP A 14 0.32 2.82 1.51
N GLY A 15 0.82 3.03 0.29
CA GLY A 15 0.29 4.03 -0.63
C GLY A 15 0.88 5.43 -0.51
N VAL A 16 1.92 5.63 0.31
CA VAL A 16 2.58 6.92 0.50
C VAL A 16 3.90 6.94 -0.27
N PRO A 17 3.96 7.57 -1.46
CA PRO A 17 5.15 7.52 -2.30
C PRO A 17 6.38 8.12 -1.63
N GLY A 18 7.52 7.44 -1.71
CA GLY A 18 8.80 7.93 -1.17
C GLY A 18 8.92 7.94 0.36
N TRP A 19 7.86 7.60 1.07
CA TRP A 19 7.85 7.29 2.50
C TRP A 19 7.78 5.78 2.71
N GLY A 20 8.19 5.30 3.88
CA GLY A 20 8.08 3.89 4.21
C GLY A 20 8.88 2.96 3.29
N GLY A 21 8.69 1.65 3.44
CA GLY A 21 9.34 0.66 2.58
C GLY A 21 9.72 -0.66 3.24
N ILE A 22 10.34 -1.51 2.44
CA ILE A 22 11.00 -2.75 2.85
C ILE A 22 12.43 -2.68 2.35
N ASP A 23 13.40 -2.79 3.27
CA ASP A 23 14.82 -2.61 3.00
C ASP A 23 15.10 -1.29 2.25
N ASN A 24 15.68 -1.38 1.06
CA ASN A 24 16.01 -0.24 0.21
C ASN A 24 14.89 0.13 -0.78
N LYS A 25 13.74 -0.56 -0.74
CA LYS A 25 12.61 -0.29 -1.64
C LYS A 25 11.59 0.57 -0.95
N LYS A 26 11.22 1.68 -1.60
CA LYS A 26 10.12 2.55 -1.18
C LYS A 26 8.94 2.43 -2.14
N THR A 27 7.74 2.66 -1.64
CA THR A 27 6.52 2.73 -2.47
C THR A 27 6.74 3.75 -3.60
N PRO A 28 6.66 3.35 -4.88
CA PRO A 28 6.77 4.28 -6.00
C PRO A 28 5.44 5.03 -6.20
N PRO A 29 5.46 6.24 -6.78
CA PRO A 29 4.22 6.87 -7.25
C PRO A 29 3.62 6.05 -8.41
N VAL A 30 2.29 6.01 -8.47
CA VAL A 30 1.56 5.41 -9.59
C VAL A 30 1.22 6.53 -10.58
N GLU A 31 2.09 6.71 -11.57
CA GLU A 31 1.94 7.73 -12.61
C GLU A 31 0.82 7.40 -13.61
N PRO A 32 0.33 8.37 -14.41
CA PRO A 32 -0.65 8.11 -15.46
C PRO A 32 -0.19 6.99 -16.41
N GLY A 33 -1.06 5.99 -16.59
CA GLY A 33 -0.78 4.82 -17.43
C GLY A 33 0.14 3.76 -16.80
N GLN A 34 0.64 3.97 -15.59
CA GLN A 34 1.42 2.98 -14.85
C GLN A 34 0.52 2.13 -13.94
N SER A 35 1.10 1.08 -13.37
CA SER A 35 0.42 0.18 -12.45
C SER A 35 1.34 -0.23 -11.30
N PHE A 36 0.74 -0.43 -10.14
CA PHE A 36 1.40 -0.94 -8.95
C PHE A 36 0.52 -2.01 -8.31
N VAL A 37 1.13 -3.13 -7.92
CA VAL A 37 0.41 -4.27 -7.35
C VAL A 37 0.69 -4.33 -5.86
N ALA A 38 -0.31 -4.00 -5.04
CA ALA A 38 -0.28 -4.23 -3.61
C ALA A 38 -0.63 -5.70 -3.30
N ARG A 39 0.23 -6.38 -2.53
CA ARG A 39 -0.01 -7.77 -2.09
C ARG A 39 -0.01 -7.82 -0.57
N MET A 40 -1.13 -8.24 0.00
CA MET A 40 -1.28 -8.36 1.44
C MET A 40 -2.20 -9.53 1.78
N ILE A 41 -2.00 -10.11 2.95
CA ILE A 41 -2.87 -11.14 3.51
C ILE A 41 -3.39 -10.56 4.83
N PRO A 42 -4.69 -10.17 4.91
CA PRO A 42 -5.25 -9.65 6.15
C PRO A 42 -5.14 -10.69 7.27
N SER A 43 -4.62 -10.27 8.43
CA SER A 43 -4.41 -11.17 9.58
C SER A 43 -5.70 -11.59 10.28
N ARG A 44 -6.80 -10.88 10.00
CA ARG A 44 -8.12 -11.06 10.63
C ARG A 44 -9.25 -10.70 9.69
N ALA A 45 -10.42 -11.28 9.94
CA ALA A 45 -11.67 -10.88 9.30
C ALA A 45 -12.11 -9.50 9.80
N GLY A 46 -12.78 -8.74 8.94
CA GLY A 46 -13.25 -7.41 9.29
C GLY A 46 -13.71 -6.60 8.09
N THR A 47 -14.06 -5.34 8.37
CA THR A 47 -14.42 -4.34 7.38
C THR A 47 -13.32 -3.27 7.35
N PHE A 48 -12.75 -3.02 6.17
CA PHE A 48 -11.57 -2.17 5.97
C PHE A 48 -11.75 -1.31 4.73
N TRP A 49 -11.26 -0.07 4.75
CA TRP A 49 -11.41 0.88 3.64
C TRP A 49 -10.11 1.14 2.89
N TYR A 50 -10.25 1.56 1.64
CA TYR A 50 -9.16 2.10 0.85
C TYR A 50 -9.63 3.31 0.04
N HIS A 51 -8.71 4.20 -0.30
CA HIS A 51 -8.97 5.40 -1.11
C HIS A 51 -7.69 5.82 -1.85
N SER A 52 -7.78 6.75 -2.80
CA SER A 52 -6.60 7.32 -3.47
C SER A 52 -6.07 8.54 -2.73
#